data_AF-C0QBG6-F1
#
_entry.id   AF-C0QBG6-F1
#
_cell.length_a   1.000
_cell.length_b   1.000
_cell.length_c   1.000
_cell.angle_alpha   90.00
_cell.angle_beta   90.00
_cell.angle_gamma   90.00
#
_symmetry.space_group_name_H-M   'P 1'
#
loop_
_entity.id
_entity.type
_entity.pdbx_description
1 polymer ?
#
loop_
_entity_poly.entity_id
_entity_poly.type
_entity_poly.pdbx_seq_one_letter_code
_entity_poly.pdbx_strand_id
1 'polypeptide(L)' 'MALITSGMTVLDIVAKWESTQAIFKSYDALAGECICCNALFESLEKMAEKYSLDLNTILNELETAARG' A
#
# COMPACT_ATOMS: atom_id res chain seq x y z
N MET A 1 4.26 2.87 18.17
CA MET A 1 5.16 2.49 17.07
C MET A 1 4.29 2.09 15.91
N ALA A 2 4.31 2.88 14.84
CA ALA A 2 3.73 2.48 13.57
C ALA A 2 4.64 1.41 12.95
N LEU A 3 4.07 0.32 12.45
CA LEU A 3 4.84 -0.76 11.82
C LEU A 3 5.13 -0.44 10.35
N ILE A 4 4.25 0.33 9.72
CA ILE A 4 4.30 0.69 8.32
C ILE A 4 4.37 2.21 8.21
N THR A 5 5.26 2.70 7.33
CA THR A 5 5.50 4.14 7.13
C THR A 5 5.32 4.49 5.67
N SER A 6 4.85 5.71 5.35
CA SER A 6 4.61 6.16 3.97
C SER A 6 5.86 6.13 3.07
N GLY A 7 7.04 6.23 3.67
CA GLY A 7 8.33 6.14 2.97
C GLY A 7 8.75 4.73 2.56
N MET A 8 8.09 3.68 3.07
CA MET A 8 8.34 2.31 2.61
C MET A 8 7.78 2.11 1.20
N THR A 9 8.45 1.27 0.41
CA THR A 9 7.96 0.88 -0.90
C THR A 9 6.89 -0.20 -0.77
N VAL A 10 5.99 -0.26 -1.76
CA VAL A 10 4.96 -1.31 -1.84
C VAL A 10 5.61 -2.69 -1.73
N LEU A 11 6.72 -2.92 -2.44
CA LEU A 11 7.48 -4.16 -2.38
C LEU A 11 7.97 -4.52 -0.97
N ASP A 12 8.54 -3.57 -0.22
CA ASP A 12 9.05 -3.84 1.14
C ASP A 12 7.92 -4.25 2.09
N ILE A 13 6.75 -3.63 1.93
CA ILE A 13 5.57 -3.90 2.75
C ILE A 13 4.99 -5.27 2.44
N VAL A 14 4.74 -5.60 1.17
CA VAL A 14 4.19 -6.92 0.80
C VAL A 14 5.19 -8.05 1.06
N ALA A 15 6.50 -7.77 1.00
CA ALA A 15 7.54 -8.74 1.34
C ALA A 15 7.64 -8.99 2.86
N LYS A 16 7.36 -7.99 3.70
CA LYS A 16 7.35 -8.12 5.15
C LYS A 16 6.02 -8.65 5.70
N TRP A 17 4.91 -8.27 5.08
CA TRP A 17 3.56 -8.59 5.53
C TRP A 17 2.70 -9.07 4.37
N GLU A 18 2.60 -10.38 4.19
CA GLU A 18 1.78 -10.99 3.14
C GLU A 18 0.29 -10.58 3.24
N SER A 19 -0.21 -10.32 4.44
CA SER A 19 -1.58 -9.85 4.71
C SER A 19 -1.92 -8.55 3.98
N THR A 20 -0.93 -7.68 3.79
CA THR A 20 -1.11 -6.38 3.11
C THR A 20 -1.34 -6.54 1.61
N GLN A 21 -0.91 -7.65 1.01
CA GLN A 21 -1.08 -7.92 -0.42
C GLN A 21 -2.57 -7.96 -0.83
N ALA A 22 -3.45 -8.39 0.07
CA ALA A 22 -4.89 -8.39 -0.15
C ALA A 22 -5.46 -6.96 -0.26
N ILE A 23 -4.94 -6.03 0.53
CA ILE A 23 -5.31 -4.61 0.49
C ILE A 23 -4.94 -4.03 -0.88
N PHE A 24 -3.68 -4.17 -1.31
CA PHE A 24 -3.25 -3.69 -2.62
C PHE A 24 -4.06 -4.27 -3.78
N LYS A 25 -4.46 -5.55 -3.69
CA LYS A 25 -5.29 -6.20 -4.71
C LYS A 25 -6.72 -5.64 -4.75
N SER A 26 -7.29 -5.22 -3.63
CA SER A 26 -8.57 -4.50 -3.60
C SER A 26 -8.43 -3.11 -4.22
N TYR A 27 -7.32 -2.42 -3.95
CA TYR A 27 -7.03 -1.12 -4.56
C TYR A 27 -6.76 -1.23 -6.06
N ASP A 28 -6.12 -2.29 -6.55
CA ASP A 28 -5.92 -2.59 -7.98
C ASP A 28 -7.27 -2.60 -8.74
N ALA A 29 -8.26 -3.27 -8.16
CA ALA A 29 -9.62 -3.30 -8.70
C ALA A 29 -10.31 -1.92 -8.63
N LEU A 30 -10.01 -1.10 -7.62
CA LEU A 30 -10.56 0.25 -7.48
C LEU A 30 -9.91 1.25 -8.45
N ALA A 31 -8.61 1.14 -8.67
CA ALA A 31 -7.86 1.99 -9.61
C ALA A 31 -8.13 1.60 -11.07
N GLY A 32 -8.60 0.37 -11.32
CA GLY A 32 -8.82 -0.14 -12.66
C GLY A 32 -7.52 -0.46 -13.41
N GLU A 33 -6.38 -0.40 -12.72
CA GLU A 33 -5.05 -0.70 -13.24
C GLU A 33 -4.18 -1.30 -12.14
N CYS A 34 -3.09 -1.95 -12.55
CA CYS A 34 -2.24 -2.62 -11.60
C CYS A 34 -1.33 -1.66 -10.84
N ILE A 35 -1.79 -1.18 -9.68
CA ILE A 35 -1.02 -0.36 -8.73
C ILE A 35 0.30 -1.06 -8.38
N CYS A 36 0.27 -2.37 -8.15
CA CYS A 36 1.48 -3.13 -7.87
C CYS A 36 2.47 -3.06 -9.04
N CYS A 37 2.04 -3.09 -10.30
CA CYS A 37 2.96 -2.95 -11.43
C CYS A 37 3.45 -1.51 -11.62
N ASN A 38 2.58 -0.52 -11.41
CA ASN A 38 2.90 0.89 -11.68
C ASN A 38 3.57 1.62 -10.52
N ALA A 39 3.55 1.04 -9.32
CA ALA A 39 4.07 1.61 -8.08
C ALA A 39 4.84 0.61 -7.20
N LEU A 40 5.22 -0.56 -7.73
CA LEU A 40 5.98 -1.61 -6.98
C LEU A 40 7.18 -1.04 -6.20
N PHE A 41 7.94 -0.18 -6.90
CA PHE A 41 9.18 0.42 -6.43
C PHE A 41 8.98 1.85 -5.92
N GLU A 42 7.76 2.39 -6.01
CA GLU A 42 7.45 3.71 -5.48
C GLU A 42 7.09 3.60 -3.99
N SER A 43 7.33 4.69 -3.26
CA SER A 43 6.87 4.83 -1.89
C SER A 43 5.34 4.92 -1.86
N LEU A 44 4.75 4.50 -0.73
CA LEU A 44 3.30 4.58 -0.54
C LEU A 44 2.76 6.00 -0.74
N GLU A 45 3.54 7.00 -0.33
CA GLU A 45 3.23 8.42 -0.49
C GLU A 45 3.06 8.82 -1.97
N LYS A 46 4.04 8.45 -2.80
CA LYS A 46 4.04 8.68 -4.26
C LYS A 46 2.87 7.99 -4.94
N MET A 47 2.61 6.75 -4.53
CA MET A 47 1.48 5.96 -5.04
C MET A 47 0.15 6.62 -4.68
N ALA A 48 -0.04 6.99 -3.41
CA ALA A 48 -1.25 7.68 -2.96
C ALA A 48 -1.48 9.00 -3.72
N GLU A 49 -0.45 9.83 -3.90
CA GLU A 49 -0.56 11.06 -4.69
C GLU A 49 -0.92 10.78 -6.17
N LYS A 50 -0.24 9.81 -6.80
CA LYS A 50 -0.43 9.47 -8.22
C LYS A 50 -1.86 8.99 -8.52
N TYR A 51 -2.44 8.23 -7.61
CA TYR A 51 -3.79 7.69 -7.73
C TYR A 51 -4.85 8.56 -7.06
N SER A 52 -4.48 9.73 -6.49
CA SER A 52 -5.36 10.56 -5.66
C SER A 52 -6.11 9.75 -4.59
N LEU A 53 -5.38 8.85 -3.93
CA LEU A 53 -5.88 8.07 -2.81
C LEU A 53 -5.42 8.68 -1.49
N ASP A 54 -6.22 8.50 -0.44
CA ASP A 54 -5.87 8.94 0.90
C ASP A 54 -4.76 8.07 1.49
N LEU A 55 -3.53 8.58 1.51
CA LEU A 55 -2.36 7.95 2.11
C LEU A 55 -2.63 7.47 3.55
N ASN A 56 -3.32 8.30 4.33
CA ASN A 56 -3.62 8.03 5.73
C ASN A 56 -4.58 6.84 5.88
N THR A 57 -5.54 6.71 4.97
CA THR A 57 -6.48 5.58 4.91
C THR A 57 -5.73 4.30 4.56
N ILE A 58 -4.90 4.33 3.52
CA ILE A 58 -4.11 3.16 3.09
C ILE A 58 -3.16 2.74 4.22
N LEU A 59 -2.43 3.67 4.83
CA LEU A 59 -1.55 3.39 5.97
C LEU A 59 -2.31 2.71 7.12
N ASN A 60 -3.47 3.23 7.48
CA ASN A 60 -4.27 2.68 8.57
C ASN A 60 -4.78 1.26 8.24
N GLU A 61 -5.21 1.01 7.00
CA GLU A 61 -5.61 -0.33 6.55
C GLU A 61 -4.45 -1.31 6.52
N LEU A 62 -3.29 -0.88 6.02
CA LEU A 62 -2.08 -1.68 5.99
C LEU A 62 -1.59 -2.01 7.41
N GLU A 63 -1.56 -1.03 8.32
CA GLU A 63 -1.19 -1.26 9.71
C GLU A 63 -2.16 -2.20 10.43
N THR A 64 -3.46 -2.08 10.12
CA THR A 64 -4.49 -2.98 10.66
C THR A 64 -4.26 -4.40 10.14
N ALA A 65 -4.00 -4.57 8.85
CA ALA A 65 -3.70 -5.87 8.23
C ALA A 65 -2.38 -6.49 8.71
N ALA A 66 -1.38 -5.67 9.05
CA ALA A 66 -0.09 -6.12 9.56
C ALA A 66 -0.12 -6.47 11.06
N ARG A 67 -1.10 -5.96 11.81
CA ARG A 67 -1.31 -6.27 13.23
C ARG A 67 -2.24 -7.47 13.48
N GLY A 68 -3.05 -7.85 12.50
CA GLY A 68 -4.01 -8.96 12.57
C GLY A 68 -3.40 -10.29 12.17
#